data_AF-A0A258BME9-F1
#
_entry.id   AF-A0A258BME9-F1
#
_cell.length_a   1.000
_cell.length_b   1.000
_cell.length_c   1.000
_cell.angle_alpha   90.00
_cell.angle_beta   90.00
_cell.angle_gamma   90.00
#
_symmetry.space_group_name_H-M   'P 1'
#
loop_
_entity.id
_entity.type
_entity.pdbx_description
1 polymer ?
#
loop_
_entity_poly.entity_id
_entity_poly.type
_entity_poly.pdbx_seq_one_letter_code
_entity_poly.pdbx_strand_id
1 'polypeptide(L)'
;ALEDAAEILSHDERAKNWLLIADRMRDAFTSQFWDEKDDYLASALTYRDGVLKPLDVPNITAGWCLNTSLWKKLPKGEHEEKVSAIVNRLFSDEFLTDVGIRTRSKYVEEPLGKKVVDYHGSQTVWPMFTFKVIEGLQRQHMYELAEQLTRRLINGVNSAEGFQEFLIVDKDGRLKIPTNSKRADVQQVQMLPEKRIAFTIVPLIMLAFRHNHPLERRPQLAWQRELEQTILSSIPLVDRYDPREAVGFLDPTHVRLSRKVGWLWSFGYLQEPKVR
;
A
#
# COMPACT_ATOMS: atom_id res chain seq x y z
N ALA A 1 -17.66 -0.65 9.45
CA ALA A 1 -17.82 -0.31 10.87
C ALA A 1 -19.25 0.12 11.20
N LEU A 2 -19.72 1.30 10.75
CA LEU A 2 -21.09 1.74 11.05
C LEU A 2 -22.16 0.86 10.39
N GLU A 3 -21.93 0.42 9.15
CA GLU A 3 -22.83 -0.52 8.46
C GLU A 3 -22.86 -1.88 9.17
N ASP A 4 -21.68 -2.43 9.51
CA ASP A 4 -21.60 -3.71 10.23
C ASP A 4 -22.25 -3.62 11.63
N ALA A 5 -22.09 -2.49 12.33
CA ALA A 5 -22.74 -2.24 13.61
C ALA A 5 -24.27 -2.17 13.47
N ALA A 6 -24.77 -1.53 12.41
CA ALA A 6 -26.20 -1.50 12.11
C ALA A 6 -26.75 -2.88 11.71
N GLU A 7 -25.94 -3.72 11.06
CA GLU A 7 -26.30 -5.10 10.71
C GLU A 7 -26.40 -5.99 11.97
N ILE A 8 -25.40 -5.93 12.85
CA ILE A 8 -25.36 -6.70 14.11
C ILE A 8 -26.47 -6.24 15.08
N LEU A 9 -26.73 -4.93 15.14
CA LEU A 9 -27.71 -4.32 16.03
C LEU A 9 -28.95 -3.83 15.25
N SER A 10 -29.50 -4.69 14.40
CA SER A 10 -30.58 -4.34 13.46
C SER A 10 -31.86 -3.81 14.13
N HIS A 11 -32.08 -4.12 15.41
CA HIS A 11 -33.23 -3.67 16.21
C HIS A 11 -32.96 -2.40 17.03
N ASP A 12 -31.73 -1.89 17.05
CA ASP A 12 -31.40 -0.65 17.77
C ASP A 12 -31.92 0.57 16.99
N GLU A 13 -32.60 1.49 17.69
CA GLU A 13 -33.17 2.69 17.08
C GLU A 13 -32.10 3.57 16.39
N ARG A 14 -30.83 3.48 16.83
CA ARG A 14 -29.70 4.21 16.27
C ARG A 14 -29.19 3.62 14.95
N ALA A 15 -29.53 2.36 14.62
CA ALA A 15 -29.04 1.69 13.42
C ALA A 15 -29.36 2.49 12.14
N LYS A 16 -30.56 3.06 12.05
CA LYS A 16 -30.96 3.95 10.94
C LYS A 16 -30.04 5.18 10.82
N ASN A 17 -29.70 5.78 11.95
CA ASN A 17 -28.80 6.95 11.97
C ASN A 17 -27.36 6.57 11.58
N TRP A 18 -26.86 5.42 12.03
CA TRP A 18 -25.53 4.94 11.63
C TRP A 18 -25.43 4.66 10.13
N LEU A 19 -26.48 4.08 9.53
CA LEU A 19 -26.55 3.89 8.09
C LEU A 19 -26.52 5.23 7.34
N LEU A 20 -27.31 6.21 7.79
CA LEU A 20 -27.29 7.55 7.19
C LEU A 20 -25.91 8.22 7.29
N ILE A 21 -25.26 8.11 8.45
CA ILE A 21 -23.90 8.64 8.64
C ILE A 21 -22.91 7.90 7.74
N ALA A 22 -22.99 6.58 7.65
CA ALA A 22 -22.12 5.78 6.78
C ALA A 22 -22.25 6.19 5.31
N ASP A 23 -23.48 6.45 4.85
CA ASP A 23 -23.74 6.91 3.49
C ASP A 23 -23.16 8.31 3.25
N ARG A 24 -23.41 9.27 4.16
CA ARG A 24 -22.81 10.61 4.06
C ARG A 24 -21.28 10.59 4.08
N MET A 25 -20.69 9.73 4.90
CA MET A 25 -19.24 9.57 4.97
C MET A 25 -18.69 8.98 3.67
N ARG A 26 -19.37 7.98 3.10
CA ARG A 26 -18.99 7.42 1.80
C ARG A 26 -19.02 8.50 0.72
N ASP A 27 -20.14 9.20 0.60
CA ASP A 27 -20.34 10.21 -0.45
C ASP A 27 -19.32 11.35 -0.35
N ALA A 28 -19.08 11.85 0.87
CA ALA A 28 -18.05 12.86 1.11
C ALA A 28 -16.65 12.34 0.78
N PHE A 29 -16.36 11.08 1.11
CA PHE A 29 -15.05 10.50 0.85
C PHE A 29 -14.80 10.28 -0.65
N THR A 30 -15.74 9.67 -1.37
CA THR A 30 -15.60 9.38 -2.81
C THR A 30 -15.63 10.62 -3.69
N SER A 31 -16.21 11.72 -3.21
CA SER A 31 -16.24 13.01 -3.92
C SER A 31 -15.07 13.93 -3.57
N GLN A 32 -14.66 14.01 -2.29
CA GLN A 32 -13.65 14.98 -1.86
C GLN A 32 -12.22 14.44 -1.91
N PHE A 33 -12.02 13.14 -1.67
CA PHE A 33 -10.68 12.53 -1.66
C PHE A 33 -10.28 11.93 -3.01
N TRP A 34 -11.21 11.88 -3.97
CA TRP A 34 -10.86 11.47 -5.32
C TRP A 34 -10.14 12.60 -6.04
N ASP A 35 -8.93 12.33 -6.52
CA ASP A 35 -8.16 13.26 -7.33
C ASP A 35 -8.38 12.96 -8.82
N GLU A 36 -9.22 13.77 -9.45
CA GLU A 36 -9.59 13.67 -10.88
C GLU A 36 -8.38 13.86 -11.82
N LYS A 37 -7.31 14.52 -11.37
CA LYS A 37 -6.12 14.72 -12.22
C LYS A 37 -5.30 13.42 -12.32
N ASP A 38 -5.30 12.67 -11.23
CA ASP A 38 -4.38 11.59 -10.95
C ASP A 38 -5.07 10.22 -10.95
N ASP A 39 -6.39 10.21 -11.19
CA ASP A 39 -7.31 9.06 -11.12
C ASP A 39 -7.04 8.18 -9.91
N TYR A 40 -6.88 8.82 -8.75
CA TYR A 40 -6.43 8.15 -7.55
C TYR A 40 -7.01 8.76 -6.28
N LEU A 41 -7.08 7.94 -5.24
CA LEU A 41 -7.60 8.37 -3.96
C LEU A 41 -6.49 9.00 -3.12
N ALA A 42 -6.62 10.29 -2.82
CA ALA A 42 -5.71 10.99 -1.94
C ALA A 42 -5.82 10.50 -0.49
N SER A 43 -4.72 10.57 0.25
CA SER A 43 -4.71 10.20 1.67
C SER A 43 -5.15 11.32 2.60
N ALA A 44 -5.21 12.55 2.09
CA ALA A 44 -5.54 13.73 2.87
C ALA A 44 -6.15 14.79 1.97
N LEU A 45 -6.82 15.75 2.60
CA LEU A 45 -7.24 17.00 1.97
C LEU A 45 -6.32 18.13 2.45
N THR A 46 -6.08 19.10 1.58
CA THR A 46 -5.36 20.32 1.87
C THR A 46 -6.23 21.52 1.53
N TYR A 47 -6.10 22.60 2.29
CA TYR A 47 -6.77 23.85 2.00
C TYR A 47 -5.79 24.79 1.32
N ARG A 48 -6.01 25.09 0.04
CA ARG A 48 -5.16 26.00 -0.76
C ARG A 48 -6.05 26.99 -1.50
N ASP A 49 -5.69 28.26 -1.44
CA ASP A 49 -6.40 29.36 -2.12
C ASP A 49 -7.91 29.43 -1.79
N GLY A 50 -8.27 29.13 -0.53
CA GLY A 50 -9.66 29.13 -0.09
C GLY A 50 -10.47 27.90 -0.51
N VAL A 51 -9.85 26.87 -1.09
CA VAL A 51 -10.52 25.67 -1.59
C VAL A 51 -9.93 24.42 -0.96
N LEU A 52 -10.80 23.54 -0.47
CA LEU A 52 -10.42 22.20 -0.01
C LEU A 52 -10.17 21.31 -1.24
N LYS A 53 -8.97 20.73 -1.33
CA LYS A 53 -8.55 19.90 -2.47
C LYS A 53 -7.85 18.63 -1.98
N PRO A 54 -7.87 17.55 -2.77
CA PRO A 54 -7.00 16.40 -2.56
C PRO A 54 -5.53 16.81 -2.40
N LEU A 55 -4.83 16.20 -1.45
CA LEU A 55 -3.38 16.34 -1.33
C LEU A 55 -2.70 15.45 -2.38
N ASP A 56 -1.92 16.07 -3.26
CA ASP A 56 -1.11 15.43 -4.32
C ASP A 56 0.11 14.70 -3.73
N VAL A 57 -0.16 13.65 -2.97
CA VAL A 57 0.84 12.71 -2.41
C VAL A 57 0.30 11.28 -2.55
N PRO A 58 0.33 10.70 -3.76
CA PRO A 58 -0.10 9.33 -4.01
C PRO A 58 0.64 8.35 -3.10
N ASN A 59 -0.12 7.51 -2.40
CA ASN A 59 0.43 6.51 -1.50
C ASN A 59 -0.48 5.26 -1.41
N ILE A 60 0.02 4.24 -0.72
CA ILE A 60 -0.60 2.92 -0.64
C ILE A 60 -1.98 2.91 0.03
N THR A 61 -2.40 3.97 0.73
CA THR A 61 -3.68 3.97 1.45
C THR A 61 -4.89 3.81 0.52
N ALA A 62 -4.80 4.26 -0.73
CA ALA A 62 -5.84 3.99 -1.73
C ALA A 62 -6.08 2.49 -1.92
N GLY A 63 -5.00 1.70 -1.93
CA GLY A 63 -5.07 0.24 -1.97
C GLY A 63 -5.69 -0.37 -0.72
N TRP A 64 -5.58 0.27 0.45
CA TRP A 64 -6.26 -0.20 1.66
C TRP A 64 -7.78 -0.01 1.55
N CYS A 65 -8.22 1.05 0.87
CA CYS A 65 -9.64 1.32 0.67
C CYS A 65 -10.32 0.23 -0.17
N LEU A 66 -9.60 -0.51 -1.01
CA LEU A 66 -10.12 -1.68 -1.74
C LEU A 66 -10.76 -2.72 -0.80
N ASN A 67 -10.27 -2.84 0.43
CA ASN A 67 -10.80 -3.75 1.46
C ASN A 67 -11.93 -3.15 2.32
N THR A 68 -12.68 -2.19 1.80
CA THR A 68 -13.75 -1.51 2.56
C THR A 68 -15.12 -1.68 1.88
N SER A 69 -16.19 -1.24 2.56
CA SER A 69 -17.53 -1.15 1.97
C SER A 69 -17.78 0.14 1.18
N LEU A 70 -16.74 0.96 0.98
CA LEU A 70 -16.82 2.20 0.21
C LEU A 70 -17.42 1.97 -1.19
N TRP A 71 -17.01 0.89 -1.84
CA TRP A 71 -17.36 0.59 -3.23
C TRP A 71 -18.76 0.00 -3.42
N LYS A 72 -19.38 -0.56 -2.37
CA LYS A 72 -20.60 -1.38 -2.50
C LYS A 72 -21.81 -0.63 -3.07
N LYS A 73 -21.90 0.69 -2.83
CA LYS A 73 -23.05 1.51 -3.23
C LYS A 73 -22.76 2.45 -4.39
N LEU A 74 -21.56 2.39 -4.97
CA LEU A 74 -21.25 3.17 -6.17
C LEU A 74 -22.01 2.63 -7.38
N PRO A 75 -22.42 3.50 -8.33
CA PRO A 75 -22.86 3.06 -9.64
C PRO A 75 -21.83 2.11 -10.26
N LYS A 76 -22.31 1.07 -10.98
CA LYS A 76 -21.44 0.02 -11.53
C LYS A 76 -20.26 0.58 -12.34
N GLY A 77 -20.51 1.57 -13.20
CA GLY A 77 -19.48 2.20 -14.02
C GLY A 77 -18.43 2.94 -13.19
N GLU A 78 -18.86 3.72 -12.20
CA GLU A 78 -17.95 4.44 -11.30
C GLU A 78 -17.14 3.49 -10.42
N HIS A 79 -17.74 2.39 -9.95
CA HIS A 79 -17.02 1.34 -9.21
C HIS A 79 -15.90 0.74 -10.08
N GLU A 80 -16.25 0.31 -11.29
CA GLU A 80 -15.29 -0.27 -12.24
C GLU A 80 -14.15 0.69 -12.55
N GLU A 81 -14.46 1.94 -12.89
CA GLU A 81 -13.48 2.99 -13.20
C GLU A 81 -12.53 3.25 -12.03
N LYS A 82 -13.07 3.59 -10.85
CA LYS A 82 -12.25 4.00 -9.69
C LYS A 82 -11.40 2.85 -9.15
N VAL A 83 -11.95 1.64 -9.08
CA VAL A 83 -11.18 0.47 -8.64
C VAL A 83 -10.10 0.11 -9.67
N SER A 84 -10.42 0.17 -10.97
CA SER A 84 -9.44 -0.11 -12.01
C SER A 84 -8.28 0.88 -11.98
N ALA A 85 -8.57 2.18 -11.81
CA ALA A 85 -7.54 3.21 -11.73
C ALA A 85 -6.60 3.02 -10.52
N ILE A 86 -7.16 2.73 -9.33
CA ILE A 86 -6.35 2.42 -8.14
C ILE A 86 -5.47 1.20 -8.38
N VAL A 87 -6.02 0.12 -8.91
CA VAL A 87 -5.29 -1.14 -9.11
C VAL A 87 -4.21 -0.98 -10.19
N ASN A 88 -4.51 -0.35 -11.32
CA ASN A 88 -3.52 -0.05 -12.36
C ASN A 88 -2.33 0.72 -11.78
N ARG A 89 -2.60 1.77 -10.98
CA ARG A 89 -1.53 2.59 -10.40
C ARG A 89 -0.70 1.82 -9.37
N LEU A 90 -1.33 1.02 -8.50
CA LEU A 90 -0.62 0.19 -7.51
C LEU A 90 0.31 -0.84 -8.17
N PHE A 91 -0.06 -1.38 -9.34
CA PHE A 91 0.76 -2.34 -10.08
C PHE A 91 1.69 -1.71 -11.12
N SER A 92 1.69 -0.39 -11.25
CA SER A 92 2.65 0.32 -12.08
C SER A 92 4.05 0.34 -11.44
N ASP A 93 5.04 0.75 -12.23
CA ASP A 93 6.41 0.92 -11.75
C ASP A 93 6.55 2.00 -10.66
N GLU A 94 5.53 2.84 -10.47
CA GLU A 94 5.42 3.84 -9.42
C GLU A 94 5.41 3.22 -8.01
N PHE A 95 4.77 2.05 -7.89
CA PHE A 95 4.40 1.44 -6.62
C PHE A 95 4.86 -0.01 -6.48
N LEU A 96 4.76 -0.83 -7.53
CA LEU A 96 5.13 -2.23 -7.48
C LEU A 96 6.64 -2.39 -7.34
N THR A 97 7.04 -3.35 -6.53
CA THR A 97 8.44 -3.71 -6.27
C THR A 97 8.62 -5.23 -6.35
N ASP A 98 9.86 -5.70 -6.21
CA ASP A 98 10.15 -7.12 -6.15
C ASP A 98 9.56 -7.81 -4.90
N VAL A 99 9.23 -7.03 -3.87
CA VAL A 99 8.87 -7.52 -2.54
C VAL A 99 7.51 -7.04 -2.02
N GLY A 100 6.73 -6.34 -2.84
CA GLY A 100 5.42 -5.80 -2.47
C GLY A 100 5.15 -4.42 -3.03
N ILE A 101 4.34 -3.61 -2.34
CA ILE A 101 3.96 -2.26 -2.77
C ILE A 101 4.67 -1.21 -1.90
N ARG A 102 5.26 -0.18 -2.54
CA ARG A 102 5.86 0.98 -1.87
C ARG A 102 4.82 1.72 -1.03
N THR A 103 5.24 2.30 0.09
CA THR A 103 4.34 3.12 0.91
C THR A 103 3.88 4.36 0.18
N ARG A 104 4.77 5.03 -0.53
CA ARG A 104 4.50 6.23 -1.34
C ARG A 104 4.96 6.00 -2.78
N SER A 105 4.34 6.69 -3.71
CA SER A 105 4.81 6.77 -5.09
C SER A 105 6.30 7.17 -5.16
N LYS A 106 7.07 6.50 -6.03
CA LYS A 106 8.47 6.86 -6.29
C LYS A 106 8.67 8.21 -7.00
N TYR A 107 7.59 8.81 -7.52
CA TYR A 107 7.63 10.10 -8.20
C TYR A 107 7.34 11.28 -7.26
N VAL A 108 6.85 11.01 -6.05
CA VAL A 108 6.68 12.06 -5.04
C VAL A 108 8.04 12.48 -4.48
N GLU A 109 8.22 13.80 -4.32
CA GLU A 109 9.41 14.34 -3.68
C GLU A 109 9.52 13.91 -2.22
N GLU A 110 10.67 13.36 -1.84
CA GLU A 110 10.91 12.89 -0.47
C GLU A 110 11.17 14.08 0.48
N PRO A 111 10.35 14.26 1.54
CA PRO A 111 10.48 15.39 2.47
C PRO A 111 11.83 15.45 3.20
N LEU A 112 12.49 14.29 3.37
CA LEU A 112 13.80 14.16 4.02
C LEU A 112 14.98 14.20 3.02
N GLY A 113 14.68 14.40 1.74
CA GLY A 113 15.60 14.39 0.62
C GLY A 113 15.98 12.98 0.15
N LYS A 114 16.45 12.89 -1.10
CA LYS A 114 16.74 11.62 -1.83
C LYS A 114 17.78 10.69 -1.19
N LYS A 115 18.50 11.16 -0.16
CA LYS A 115 19.57 10.39 0.50
C LYS A 115 19.10 9.68 1.77
N VAL A 116 17.88 9.97 2.25
CA VAL A 116 17.34 9.44 3.50
C VAL A 116 16.09 8.64 3.18
N VAL A 117 16.05 7.39 3.63
CA VAL A 117 14.82 6.59 3.57
C VAL A 117 13.85 7.14 4.61
N ASP A 118 12.78 7.78 4.12
CA ASP A 118 11.60 8.17 4.90
C ASP A 118 10.85 6.90 5.35
N TYR A 119 10.44 6.86 6.62
CA TYR A 119 9.78 5.73 7.26
C TYR A 119 8.51 5.27 6.50
N HIS A 120 7.77 6.22 5.95
CA HIS A 120 6.60 5.98 5.11
C HIS A 120 6.78 6.57 3.69
N GLY A 121 8.02 6.57 3.20
CA GLY A 121 8.38 7.09 1.88
C GLY A 121 8.30 6.06 0.75
N SER A 122 8.83 6.44 -0.40
CA SER A 122 8.83 5.60 -1.61
C SER A 122 9.80 4.43 -1.53
N GLN A 123 10.79 4.49 -0.65
CA GLN A 123 11.81 3.45 -0.51
C GLN A 123 11.46 2.39 0.53
N THR A 124 10.24 2.41 1.09
CA THR A 124 9.80 1.42 2.08
C THR A 124 8.63 0.61 1.57
N VAL A 125 8.67 -0.69 1.85
CA VAL A 125 7.58 -1.63 1.62
C VAL A 125 7.19 -2.23 2.95
N TRP A 126 5.95 -2.00 3.39
CA TRP A 126 5.45 -2.50 4.65
C TRP A 126 4.67 -3.79 4.43
N PRO A 127 5.06 -4.92 5.07
CA PRO A 127 4.32 -6.17 4.98
C PRO A 127 2.83 -6.03 5.32
N MET A 128 2.48 -5.33 6.39
CA MET A 128 1.09 -5.05 6.75
C MET A 128 0.35 -4.27 5.66
N PHE A 129 1.01 -3.30 5.03
CA PHE A 129 0.33 -2.45 4.05
C PHE A 129 0.12 -3.20 2.73
N THR A 130 1.11 -3.97 2.29
CA THR A 130 0.97 -4.87 1.14
C THR A 130 -0.12 -5.91 1.41
N PHE A 131 -0.17 -6.47 2.62
CA PHE A 131 -1.23 -7.39 3.03
C PHE A 131 -2.63 -6.78 2.96
N LYS A 132 -2.82 -5.53 3.40
CA LYS A 132 -4.10 -4.83 3.24
C LYS A 132 -4.52 -4.67 1.78
N VAL A 133 -3.56 -4.47 0.86
CA VAL A 133 -3.83 -4.46 -0.59
C VAL A 133 -4.24 -5.84 -1.08
N ILE A 134 -3.55 -6.91 -0.64
CA ILE A 134 -3.92 -8.30 -0.94
C ILE A 134 -5.37 -8.59 -0.51
N GLU A 135 -5.76 -8.20 0.72
CA GLU A 135 -7.15 -8.32 1.19
C GLU A 135 -8.13 -7.58 0.28
N GLY A 136 -7.75 -6.36 -0.12
CA GLY A 136 -8.55 -5.51 -0.98
C GLY A 136 -8.79 -6.13 -2.35
N LEU A 137 -7.73 -6.63 -2.99
CA LEU A 137 -7.82 -7.33 -4.26
C LEU A 137 -8.71 -8.56 -4.16
N GLN A 138 -8.57 -9.38 -3.10
CA GLN A 138 -9.44 -10.53 -2.87
C GLN A 138 -10.91 -10.12 -2.72
N ARG A 139 -11.19 -9.03 -2.00
CA ARG A 139 -12.54 -8.46 -1.86
C ARG A 139 -13.11 -7.95 -3.17
N GLN A 140 -12.26 -7.42 -4.05
CA GLN A 140 -12.61 -7.01 -5.41
C GLN A 140 -12.54 -8.15 -6.43
N HIS A 141 -12.40 -9.40 -5.97
CA HIS A 141 -12.31 -10.59 -6.82
C HIS A 141 -11.14 -10.58 -7.80
N MET A 142 -10.03 -9.90 -7.50
CA MET A 142 -8.79 -9.89 -8.28
C MET A 142 -7.78 -10.87 -7.66
N TYR A 143 -8.03 -12.16 -7.88
CA TYR A 143 -7.37 -13.24 -7.16
C TYR A 143 -5.93 -13.49 -7.61
N GLU A 144 -5.64 -13.32 -8.90
CA GLU A 144 -4.32 -13.60 -9.46
C GLU A 144 -3.33 -12.48 -9.14
N LEU A 145 -3.80 -11.22 -9.15
CA LEU A 145 -3.03 -10.08 -8.65
C LEU A 145 -2.76 -10.19 -7.14
N ALA A 146 -3.74 -10.62 -6.35
CA ALA A 146 -3.56 -10.89 -4.92
C ALA A 146 -2.51 -11.99 -4.67
N GLU A 147 -2.50 -13.03 -5.52
CA GLU A 147 -1.52 -14.10 -5.46
C GLU A 147 -0.11 -13.61 -5.83
N GLN A 148 0.04 -12.80 -6.88
CA GLN A 148 1.33 -12.20 -7.23
C GLN A 148 1.92 -11.34 -6.10
N LEU A 149 1.10 -10.50 -5.45
CA LEU A 149 1.57 -9.73 -4.29
C LEU A 149 1.91 -10.62 -3.09
N THR A 150 1.14 -11.70 -2.88
CA THR A 150 1.41 -12.70 -1.84
C THR A 150 2.80 -13.31 -2.03
N ARG A 151 3.12 -13.74 -3.25
CA ARG A 151 4.42 -14.33 -3.60
C ARG A 151 5.56 -13.35 -3.41
N ARG A 152 5.42 -12.12 -3.92
CA ARG A 152 6.42 -11.03 -3.73
C ARG A 152 6.68 -10.77 -2.26
N LEU A 153 5.62 -10.65 -1.46
CA LEU A 153 5.74 -10.40 -0.02
C LEU A 153 6.45 -11.55 0.70
N ILE A 154 6.05 -12.79 0.45
CA ILE A 154 6.68 -13.97 1.08
C ILE A 154 8.16 -14.07 0.68
N ASN A 155 8.48 -13.92 -0.60
CA ASN A 155 9.87 -13.95 -1.08
C ASN A 155 10.71 -12.83 -0.46
N GLY A 156 10.14 -11.63 -0.35
CA GLY A 156 10.79 -10.49 0.27
C GLY A 156 11.10 -10.71 1.75
N VAL A 157 10.13 -11.22 2.53
CA VAL A 157 10.36 -11.51 3.95
C VAL A 157 11.29 -12.70 4.15
N ASN A 158 11.20 -13.74 3.32
CA ASN A 158 12.13 -14.86 3.36
C ASN A 158 13.57 -14.43 3.07
N SER A 159 13.74 -13.44 2.20
CA SER A 159 15.06 -12.92 1.85
C SER A 159 15.59 -11.97 2.91
N ALA A 160 14.72 -11.18 3.54
CA ALA A 160 15.09 -10.33 4.66
C ALA A 160 15.52 -11.18 5.87
N GLU A 161 16.60 -10.78 6.55
CA GLU A 161 17.00 -11.45 7.78
C GLU A 161 16.00 -11.17 8.92
N GLY A 162 15.05 -12.09 9.10
CA GLY A 162 14.01 -12.03 10.12
C GLY A 162 12.79 -11.18 9.74
N PHE A 163 11.84 -11.05 10.66
CA PHE A 163 10.59 -10.32 10.46
C PHE A 163 10.79 -8.81 10.68
N GLN A 164 11.39 -8.12 9.70
CA GLN A 164 11.59 -6.66 9.74
C GLN A 164 10.25 -5.93 9.65
N GLU A 165 10.13 -4.81 10.35
CA GLU A 165 8.94 -3.95 10.36
C GLU A 165 8.55 -3.45 8.97
N PHE A 166 9.55 -3.07 8.19
CA PHE A 166 9.42 -2.72 6.79
C PHE A 166 10.67 -3.17 6.03
N LEU A 167 10.50 -3.42 4.75
CA LEU A 167 11.58 -3.72 3.82
C LEU A 167 12.04 -2.41 3.16
N ILE A 168 13.33 -2.31 2.87
CA ILE A 168 13.90 -1.17 2.15
C ILE A 168 14.11 -1.58 0.70
N VAL A 169 13.70 -0.74 -0.23
CA VAL A 169 13.92 -0.95 -1.66
C VAL A 169 14.68 0.23 -2.29
N ASP A 170 15.34 -0.02 -3.41
CA ASP A 170 15.87 1.05 -4.25
C ASP A 170 14.76 1.70 -5.11
N LYS A 171 15.16 2.62 -6.00
CA LYS A 171 14.25 3.32 -6.93
C LYS A 171 13.64 2.39 -8.00
N ASP A 172 14.27 1.26 -8.28
CA ASP A 172 13.85 0.30 -9.31
C ASP A 172 13.00 -0.81 -8.69
N GLY A 173 12.94 -0.90 -7.36
CA GLY A 173 12.09 -1.84 -6.63
C GLY A 173 12.85 -3.04 -6.06
N ARG A 174 14.18 -3.03 -6.15
CA ARG A 174 15.03 -4.12 -5.67
C ARG A 174 15.23 -4.03 -4.17
N LEU A 175 15.24 -5.19 -3.51
CA LEU A 175 15.39 -5.31 -2.07
C LEU A 175 16.79 -4.88 -1.60
N LYS A 176 16.83 -4.12 -0.50
CA LYS A 176 18.03 -3.82 0.26
C LYS A 176 17.96 -4.47 1.64
N ILE A 177 19.00 -5.21 2.02
CA ILE A 177 19.06 -5.93 3.30
C ILE A 177 20.10 -5.30 4.23
N PRO A 178 19.76 -5.01 5.50
CA PRO A 178 20.71 -4.55 6.48
C PRO A 178 21.85 -5.56 6.72
N THR A 179 23.10 -5.10 6.75
CA THR A 179 24.28 -5.92 7.10
C THR A 179 25.22 -5.20 8.07
N ASN A 180 26.01 -5.99 8.80
CA ASN A 180 27.10 -5.50 9.64
C ASN A 180 28.44 -5.38 8.89
N SER A 181 28.48 -5.74 7.61
CA SER A 181 29.69 -5.63 6.80
C SER A 181 30.19 -4.19 6.73
N LYS A 182 31.45 -3.96 7.09
CA LYS A 182 32.11 -2.65 6.97
C LYS A 182 32.32 -2.22 5.51
N ARG A 183 32.22 -3.16 4.56
CA ARG A 183 32.35 -2.90 3.12
C ARG A 183 31.05 -2.46 2.46
N ALA A 184 29.92 -2.58 3.15
CA ALA A 184 28.61 -2.20 2.61
C ALA A 184 28.40 -0.69 2.66
N ASP A 185 27.68 -0.18 1.65
CA ASP A 185 27.32 1.23 1.57
C ASP A 185 26.41 1.64 2.73
N VAL A 186 26.53 2.90 3.14
CA VAL A 186 25.72 3.45 4.23
C VAL A 186 24.42 4.02 3.70
N GLN A 187 23.30 3.41 4.09
CA GLN A 187 21.98 3.95 3.84
C GLN A 187 21.52 4.74 5.07
N GLN A 188 21.27 6.04 4.89
CA GLN A 188 20.64 6.85 5.93
C GLN A 188 19.14 6.55 5.96
N VAL A 189 18.60 6.36 7.16
CA VAL A 189 17.19 6.07 7.41
C VAL A 189 16.64 6.99 8.50
N GLN A 190 15.38 7.39 8.40
CA GLN A 190 14.70 8.14 9.46
C GLN A 190 14.55 7.29 10.74
N MET A 191 14.16 6.04 10.55
CA MET A 191 14.01 5.03 11.61
C MET A 191 14.68 3.72 11.17
N LEU A 192 15.31 3.05 12.13
CA LEU A 192 15.81 1.69 11.91
C LEU A 192 14.61 0.74 11.94
N PRO A 193 14.46 -0.21 10.99
CA PRO A 193 13.39 -1.19 11.05
C PRO A 193 13.50 -2.01 12.33
N GLU A 194 12.40 -2.10 13.08
CA GLU A 194 12.32 -3.03 14.20
C GLU A 194 12.24 -4.48 13.68
N LYS A 195 12.63 -5.44 14.53
CA LYS A 195 12.58 -6.87 14.20
C LYS A 195 11.52 -7.56 15.04
N ARG A 196 10.90 -8.59 14.46
CA ARG A 196 9.89 -9.46 15.12
C ARG A 196 8.64 -8.70 15.56
N ILE A 197 8.22 -7.73 14.77
CA ILE A 197 7.01 -6.94 15.04
C ILE A 197 5.76 -7.61 14.47
N ALA A 198 4.63 -7.41 15.15
CA ALA A 198 3.33 -7.93 14.73
C ALA A 198 2.92 -7.49 13.32
N PHE A 199 3.36 -6.30 12.88
CA PHE A 199 3.06 -5.75 11.55
C PHE A 199 3.65 -6.58 10.39
N THR A 200 4.58 -7.49 10.68
CA THR A 200 5.12 -8.43 9.68
C THR A 200 4.67 -9.86 9.95
N ILE A 201 4.64 -10.25 11.23
CA ILE A 201 4.26 -11.61 11.62
C ILE A 201 2.78 -11.90 11.32
N VAL A 202 1.86 -10.99 11.63
CA VAL A 202 0.42 -11.21 11.44
C VAL A 202 0.07 -11.46 9.97
N PRO A 203 0.50 -10.62 9.00
CA PRO A 203 0.31 -10.92 7.59
C PRO A 203 0.76 -12.32 7.18
N LEU A 204 1.96 -12.74 7.62
CA LEU A 204 2.51 -14.03 7.22
C LEU A 204 1.76 -15.21 7.84
N ILE A 205 1.34 -15.10 9.11
CA ILE A 205 0.48 -16.11 9.75
C ILE A 205 -0.83 -16.23 8.98
N MET A 206 -1.46 -15.10 8.61
CA MET A 206 -2.72 -15.12 7.87
C MET A 206 -2.56 -15.73 6.48
N LEU A 207 -1.48 -15.39 5.75
CA LEU A 207 -1.20 -15.97 4.44
C LEU A 207 -0.88 -17.46 4.54
N ALA A 208 -0.11 -17.89 5.54
CA ALA A 208 0.16 -19.31 5.80
C ALA A 208 -1.12 -20.08 6.16
N PHE A 209 -1.98 -19.49 7.00
CA PHE A 209 -3.27 -20.07 7.34
C PHE A 209 -4.12 -20.27 6.08
N ARG A 210 -4.23 -19.26 5.20
CA ARG A 210 -5.01 -19.36 3.96
C ARG A 210 -4.43 -20.30 2.92
N HIS A 211 -3.12 -20.49 2.90
CA HIS A 211 -2.52 -21.51 2.06
C HIS A 211 -3.05 -22.91 2.43
N ASN A 212 -3.24 -23.17 3.72
CA ASN A 212 -3.81 -24.42 4.22
C ASN A 212 -5.34 -24.44 4.23
N HIS A 213 -5.96 -23.25 4.22
CA HIS A 213 -7.41 -23.05 4.22
C HIS A 213 -7.82 -22.07 3.12
N PRO A 214 -7.79 -22.51 1.85
CA PRO A 214 -8.10 -21.63 0.72
C PRO A 214 -9.50 -21.03 0.86
N LEU A 215 -9.61 -19.72 0.62
CA LEU A 215 -10.89 -19.05 0.56
C LEU A 215 -11.65 -19.46 -0.71
N GLU A 216 -12.97 -19.55 -0.61
CA GLU A 216 -13.83 -19.74 -1.77
C GLU A 216 -13.70 -18.53 -2.72
N ARG A 217 -13.29 -18.80 -3.96
CA ARG A 217 -13.23 -17.78 -5.01
C ARG A 217 -14.63 -17.59 -5.58
N ARG A 218 -15.15 -16.36 -5.51
CA ARG A 218 -16.40 -15.99 -6.18
C ARG A 218 -16.14 -15.75 -7.67
N PRO A 219 -17.15 -15.92 -8.54
CA PRO A 219 -17.00 -15.63 -9.95
C PRO A 219 -16.60 -14.17 -10.19
N GLN A 220 -15.62 -13.97 -11.07
CA GLN A 220 -15.17 -12.64 -11.48
C GLN A 220 -16.06 -12.08 -12.59
N LEU A 221 -16.34 -10.78 -12.49
CA LEU A 221 -16.95 -10.02 -13.60
C LEU A 221 -15.98 -9.93 -14.79
N ALA A 222 -16.50 -9.58 -15.96
CA ALA A 222 -15.69 -9.47 -17.18
C ALA A 222 -14.57 -8.43 -17.03
N TRP A 223 -14.90 -7.22 -16.55
CA TRP A 223 -13.94 -6.14 -16.36
C TRP A 223 -12.83 -6.49 -15.36
N GLN A 224 -13.15 -7.25 -14.30
CA GLN A 224 -12.17 -7.69 -13.31
C GLN A 224 -11.13 -8.62 -13.94
N ARG A 225 -11.59 -9.57 -14.78
CA ARG A 225 -10.71 -10.49 -15.51
C ARG A 225 -9.84 -9.75 -16.52
N GLU A 226 -10.44 -8.84 -17.28
CA GLU A 226 -9.73 -8.05 -18.29
C GLU A 226 -8.65 -7.17 -17.65
N LEU A 227 -8.97 -6.49 -16.55
CA LEU A 227 -8.02 -5.70 -15.79
C LEU A 227 -6.87 -6.57 -15.26
N GLU A 228 -7.17 -7.70 -14.61
CA GLU A 228 -6.13 -8.60 -14.10
C GLU A 228 -5.22 -9.10 -15.22
N GLN A 229 -5.79 -9.56 -16.34
CA GLN A 229 -5.01 -10.04 -17.47
C GLN A 229 -4.10 -8.95 -18.06
N THR A 230 -4.64 -7.74 -18.20
CA THR A 230 -3.89 -6.58 -18.70
C THR A 230 -2.68 -6.30 -17.80
N ILE A 231 -2.89 -6.22 -16.48
CA ILE A 231 -1.82 -5.95 -15.52
C ILE A 231 -0.82 -7.11 -15.45
N LEU A 232 -1.29 -8.36 -15.40
CA LEU A 232 -0.41 -9.54 -15.33
C LEU A 232 0.46 -9.66 -16.58
N SER A 233 -0.02 -9.18 -17.73
CA SER A 233 0.77 -9.15 -18.97
C SER A 233 1.85 -8.07 -18.99
N SER A 234 1.73 -7.04 -18.13
CA SER A 234 2.64 -5.88 -18.10
C SER A 234 3.67 -5.93 -16.96
N ILE A 235 3.48 -6.81 -15.98
CA ILE A 235 4.41 -6.96 -14.85
C ILE A 235 5.20 -8.28 -14.94
N PRO A 236 6.41 -8.34 -14.34
CA PRO A 236 7.08 -9.62 -14.15
C PRO A 236 6.23 -10.53 -13.26
N LEU A 237 5.99 -11.76 -13.67
CA LEU A 237 5.38 -12.77 -12.80
C LEU A 237 6.45 -13.39 -11.91
N VAL A 238 6.11 -13.63 -10.65
CA VAL A 238 7.02 -14.28 -9.71
C VAL A 238 6.42 -15.59 -9.19
N ASP A 239 7.29 -16.57 -9.00
CA ASP A 239 6.97 -17.79 -8.28
C ASP A 239 7.20 -17.61 -6.78
N ARG A 240 6.61 -18.51 -6.00
CA ARG A 240 6.92 -18.61 -4.57
C ARG A 240 8.16 -19.48 -4.40
N TYR A 241 9.23 -18.91 -3.86
CA TYR A 241 10.48 -19.63 -3.63
C TYR A 241 10.54 -20.21 -2.21
N ASP A 242 11.31 -21.30 -2.08
CA ASP A 242 11.78 -21.74 -0.76
C ASP A 242 12.59 -20.60 -0.11
N PRO A 243 12.58 -20.45 1.23
CA PRO A 243 13.34 -19.40 1.89
C PRO A 243 14.83 -19.33 1.50
N ARG A 244 15.48 -20.47 1.20
CA ARG A 244 16.89 -20.51 0.81
C ARG A 244 17.12 -20.02 -0.62
N GLU A 245 16.13 -20.22 -1.49
CA GLU A 245 16.19 -19.83 -2.91
C GLU A 245 15.79 -18.37 -3.12
N ALA A 246 14.90 -17.84 -2.26
CA ALA A 246 14.39 -16.47 -2.37
C ALA A 246 15.52 -15.42 -2.35
N VAL A 247 16.55 -15.62 -1.51
CA VAL A 247 17.71 -14.72 -1.42
C VAL A 247 18.48 -14.68 -2.74
N GLY A 248 18.69 -15.84 -3.37
CA GLY A 248 19.41 -15.92 -4.64
C GLY A 248 18.62 -15.33 -5.80
N PHE A 249 17.29 -15.51 -5.80
CA PHE A 249 16.42 -14.96 -6.83
C PHE A 249 16.31 -13.43 -6.75
N LEU A 250 16.12 -12.89 -5.54
CA LEU A 250 15.95 -11.44 -5.36
C LEU A 250 17.26 -10.65 -5.44
N ASP A 251 18.41 -11.33 -5.35
CA ASP A 251 19.76 -10.75 -5.37
C ASP A 251 19.87 -9.41 -4.59
N PRO A 252 19.56 -9.43 -3.29
CA PRO A 252 19.40 -8.22 -2.52
C PRO A 252 20.72 -7.46 -2.34
N THR A 253 20.66 -6.13 -2.43
CA THR A 253 21.82 -5.30 -2.13
C THR A 253 22.00 -5.16 -0.63
N HIS A 254 23.17 -5.54 -0.12
CA HIS A 254 23.48 -5.40 1.30
C HIS A 254 23.90 -3.96 1.65
N VAL A 255 23.27 -3.38 2.68
CA VAL A 255 23.53 -1.99 3.12
C VAL A 255 23.73 -1.91 4.63
N ARG A 256 24.57 -0.98 5.08
CA ARG A 256 24.68 -0.63 6.50
C ARG A 256 23.71 0.50 6.82
N LEU A 257 22.79 0.27 7.76
CA LEU A 257 21.84 1.30 8.16
C LEU A 257 22.46 2.27 9.17
N SER A 258 22.18 3.55 8.98
CA SER A 258 22.52 4.62 9.92
C SER A 258 21.29 5.49 10.15
N ARG A 259 20.86 5.63 11.41
CA ARG A 259 19.74 6.49 11.75
C ARG A 259 20.16 7.95 11.61
N LYS A 260 19.42 8.72 10.83
CA LYS A 260 19.53 10.17 10.79
C LYS A 260 18.56 10.76 11.81
N VAL A 261 19.08 11.19 12.96
CA VAL A 261 18.29 11.96 13.93
C VAL A 261 18.09 13.34 13.35
N GLY A 262 16.89 13.61 12.82
CA GLY A 262 16.52 14.93 12.34
C GLY A 262 16.51 15.92 13.50
N TRP A 263 17.59 16.66 13.69
CA TRP A 263 17.49 17.95 14.36
C TRP A 263 16.65 18.87 13.46
N LEU A 264 15.47 19.28 13.94
CA LEU A 264 14.72 20.48 13.55
C LEU A 264 14.70 20.85 12.05
N TRP A 265 13.88 20.17 11.24
CA TRP A 265 13.45 20.70 9.94
C TRP A 265 11.93 20.81 9.79
N SER A 266 11.16 20.58 10.86
CA SER A 266 9.69 20.60 10.85
C SER A 266 9.05 22.00 10.78
N PHE A 267 9.79 23.06 10.43
CA PHE A 267 9.25 24.43 10.32
C PHE A 267 9.23 25.00 8.89
N GLY A 268 9.63 24.24 7.87
CA GLY A 268 9.77 24.77 6.50
C GLY A 268 8.54 24.69 5.59
N TYR A 269 7.59 23.78 5.84
CA TYR A 269 6.49 23.50 4.90
C TYR A 269 5.19 24.30 5.12
N LEU A 270 5.24 25.34 5.97
CA LEU A 270 4.13 26.29 6.19
C LEU A 270 4.53 27.76 5.92
N GLN A 271 5.57 28.02 5.13
CA GLN A 271 5.79 29.39 4.64
C GLN A 271 4.94 29.62 3.39
N GLU A 272 3.86 30.38 3.57
CA GLU A 272 3.13 31.04 2.49
C GLU A 272 4.10 31.78 1.54
N PRO A 273 3.84 31.80 0.23
CA PRO A 273 4.63 32.61 -0.68
C PRO A 273 4.46 34.08 -0.30
N LYS A 274 5.56 34.75 0.04
CA LYS A 274 5.59 36.21 0.17
C LYS A 274 5.17 36.82 -1.17
N VAL A 275 3.96 37.38 -1.20
CA VAL A 275 3.50 38.28 -2.25
C VAL A 275 4.46 39.48 -2.28
N ARG A 276 5.04 39.74 -3.46
CA ARG A 276 5.75 40.98 -3.77
C ARG A 276 4.77 42.01 -4.29
#